data_AF-A0A2V6NNH9-F1
#
_entry.id   AF-A0A2V6NNH9-F1
#
_cell.length_a   1.000
_cell.length_b   1.000
_cell.length_c   1.000
_cell.angle_alpha   90.00
_cell.angle_beta   90.00
_cell.angle_gamma   90.00
#
_symmetry.space_group_name_H-M   'P 1'
#
loop_
_entity.id
_entity.type
_entity.pdbx_description
1 polymer ?
#
loop_
_entity_poly.entity_id
_entity_poly.type
_entity_poly.pdbx_seq_one_letter_code
_entity_poly.pdbx_strand_id
1 'polypeptide(L)'
;MKTKIFSLIAAASLVLSGMAFAGAKTYEVTGPVLEVNDSMIVVQKGKDRWEVDRDSNTKVNGDVKVGDKAHITYTMTAKDVEVKTAKAEKGTKKEKASPAASPKS
;
A
#
# COMPACT_ATOMS: atom_id res chain seq x y z
N MET A 1 -48.86 -18.59 9.01
CA MET A 1 -48.41 -17.22 9.35
C MET A 1 -47.74 -17.23 10.72
N LYS A 2 -46.71 -16.40 10.93
CA LYS A 2 -46.20 -15.91 12.23
C LYS A 2 -44.93 -16.52 12.88
N THR A 3 -44.11 -17.34 12.23
CA THR A 3 -42.80 -17.72 12.83
C THR A 3 -41.58 -17.63 11.92
N LYS A 4 -41.75 -17.32 10.62
CA LYS A 4 -40.64 -17.20 9.67
C LYS A 4 -40.22 -15.76 9.35
N ILE A 5 -40.80 -14.77 10.04
CA ILE A 5 -40.52 -13.33 9.81
C ILE A 5 -39.67 -12.70 10.92
N PHE A 6 -39.62 -13.29 12.12
CA PHE A 6 -38.78 -12.76 13.20
C PHE A 6 -37.31 -13.19 13.12
N SER A 7 -36.97 -14.20 12.31
CA SER A 7 -35.58 -14.64 12.15
C SER A 7 -34.78 -13.81 11.14
N LEU A 8 -35.43 -12.95 10.36
CA LEU A 8 -34.78 -12.23 9.25
C LEU A 8 -34.26 -10.84 9.64
N ILE A 9 -34.59 -10.34 10.85
CA ILE A 9 -34.24 -8.97 11.27
C ILE A 9 -33.12 -8.94 12.32
N ALA A 10 -32.76 -10.06 12.94
CA ALA A 10 -31.69 -10.11 13.94
C ALA A 10 -30.29 -10.42 13.37
N ALA A 11 -30.17 -10.79 12.10
CA ALA A 11 -28.90 -11.21 11.49
C ALA A 11 -28.24 -10.15 10.58
N ALA A 12 -28.84 -8.96 10.43
CA ALA A 12 -28.40 -7.97 9.45
C ALA A 12 -27.54 -6.83 10.04
N SER A 13 -27.26 -6.81 11.35
CA SER A 13 -26.69 -5.63 12.02
C SER A 13 -25.21 -5.73 12.42
N LEU A 14 -24.46 -6.75 11.98
CA LEU A 14 -23.09 -7.01 12.46
C LEU A 14 -21.97 -6.93 11.41
N VAL A 15 -22.07 -6.06 10.41
CA VAL A 15 -20.90 -5.76 9.56
C VAL A 15 -20.58 -4.26 9.56
N LEU A 16 -20.26 -3.75 10.75
CA LEU A 16 -19.69 -2.42 10.93
C LEU A 16 -18.32 -2.56 11.61
N SER A 17 -17.29 -3.00 10.88
CA SER A 17 -15.88 -2.93 11.34
C SER A 17 -14.89 -3.02 10.18
N GLY A 18 -15.11 -2.25 9.12
CA GLY A 18 -14.02 -1.89 8.21
C GLY A 18 -13.42 -0.59 8.69
N MET A 19 -12.58 -0.60 9.74
CA MET A 19 -11.67 0.53 9.94
C MET A 19 -10.77 0.55 8.70
N ALA A 20 -11.13 1.39 7.74
CA ALA A 20 -10.20 1.82 6.72
C ALA A 20 -9.13 2.61 7.48
N PHE A 21 -8.11 1.89 7.96
CA PHE A 21 -6.81 2.50 8.17
C PHE A 21 -6.53 3.31 6.91
N ALA A 22 -6.10 4.56 7.06
CA ALA A 22 -5.47 5.30 5.99
C ALA A 22 -4.21 4.51 5.60
N GLY A 23 -4.42 3.45 4.84
CA GLY A 23 -3.50 2.34 4.67
C GLY A 23 -2.35 2.81 3.82
N ALA A 24 -1.15 2.33 4.16
CA ALA A 24 0.01 2.46 3.29
C ALA A 24 -0.42 2.22 1.84
N LYS A 25 -0.03 3.12 0.92
CA LYS A 25 -0.37 2.96 -0.48
C LYS A 25 0.07 1.57 -0.93
N THR A 26 -0.89 0.83 -1.45
CA THR A 26 -0.63 -0.46 -2.05
C THR A 26 -0.11 -0.22 -3.47
N TYR A 27 0.99 -0.87 -3.79
CA TYR A 27 1.64 -0.82 -5.08
C TYR A 27 1.57 -2.20 -5.74
N GLU A 28 1.70 -2.19 -7.06
CA GLU A 28 1.66 -3.41 -7.85
C GLU A 28 2.87 -3.46 -8.77
N VAL A 29 3.44 -4.65 -8.86
CA VAL A 29 4.47 -4.97 -9.85
C VAL A 29 4.07 -6.25 -10.55
N THR A 30 4.24 -6.27 -11.87
CA THR A 30 3.98 -7.47 -12.69
C THR A 30 5.16 -7.71 -13.59
N GLY A 31 5.65 -8.94 -13.61
CA GLY A 31 6.81 -9.31 -14.40
C GLY A 31 7.09 -10.80 -14.34
N PRO A 32 7.99 -11.30 -15.19
CA PRO A 32 8.51 -12.65 -15.04
C PRO A 32 9.31 -12.73 -13.74
N VAL A 33 9.09 -13.81 -13.00
CA VAL A 33 9.79 -14.12 -11.76
C VAL A 33 11.20 -14.57 -12.09
N LEU A 34 12.18 -13.93 -11.46
CA LEU A 34 13.58 -14.27 -11.60
C LEU A 34 14.05 -15.22 -10.50
N GLU A 35 13.49 -15.07 -9.31
CA GLU A 35 13.89 -15.84 -8.13
C GLU A 35 12.73 -15.89 -7.12
N VAL A 36 12.57 -17.02 -6.43
CA VAL A 36 11.59 -17.21 -5.35
C VAL A 36 12.25 -17.97 -4.23
N ASN A 37 12.21 -17.38 -3.03
CA ASN A 37 12.62 -18.02 -1.78
C ASN A 37 11.49 -17.85 -0.74
N ASP A 38 11.68 -18.44 0.44
CA ASP A 38 10.72 -18.31 1.55
C ASP A 38 10.57 -16.87 2.04
N SER A 39 11.65 -16.07 1.97
CA SER A 39 11.69 -14.70 2.48
C SER A 39 11.52 -13.61 1.42
N MET A 40 11.54 -13.93 0.13
CA MET A 40 11.46 -12.93 -0.95
C MET A 40 11.00 -13.50 -2.29
N ILE A 41 10.43 -12.64 -3.14
CA ILE A 41 10.22 -12.89 -4.56
C ILE A 41 10.90 -11.78 -5.36
N VAL A 42 11.56 -12.17 -6.44
CA VAL A 42 12.19 -11.24 -7.36
C VAL A 42 11.48 -11.31 -8.71
N VAL A 43 11.09 -10.15 -9.24
CA VAL A 43 10.48 -10.02 -10.57
C VAL A 43 11.26 -9.04 -11.43
N GLN A 44 11.21 -9.25 -12.75
CA GLN A 44 11.75 -8.31 -13.70
C GLN A 44 10.70 -7.27 -14.09
N LYS A 45 10.97 -6.00 -13.82
CA LYS A 45 10.13 -4.88 -14.27
C LYS A 45 10.90 -4.09 -15.33
N GLY A 46 10.60 -4.33 -16.59
CA GLY A 46 11.36 -3.74 -17.70
C GLY A 46 12.80 -4.28 -17.72
N LYS A 47 13.77 -3.41 -17.42
CA LYS A 47 15.20 -3.78 -17.31
C LYS A 47 15.68 -3.89 -15.86
N ASP A 48 14.82 -3.58 -14.89
CA ASP A 48 15.18 -3.53 -13.48
C ASP A 48 14.75 -4.80 -12.74
N ARG A 49 15.60 -5.27 -11.84
CA ARG A 49 15.32 -6.36 -10.91
C ARG A 49 14.61 -5.79 -9.68
N TRP A 50 13.37 -6.23 -9.44
CA TRP A 50 12.56 -5.82 -8.30
C TRP A 50 12.48 -6.95 -7.29
N GLU A 51 12.98 -6.71 -6.09
CA GLU A 51 12.94 -7.64 -4.97
C GLU A 51 11.85 -7.22 -4.00
N VAL A 52 11.00 -8.17 -3.61
CA VAL A 52 9.87 -7.96 -2.71
C VAL A 52 9.99 -8.95 -1.57
N ASP A 53 10.13 -8.42 -0.36
CA ASP A 53 10.16 -9.21 0.88
C ASP A 53 8.84 -9.98 1.07
N ARG A 54 8.95 -11.19 1.61
CA ARG A 54 7.84 -12.03 2.04
C ARG A 54 7.94 -12.34 3.52
N ASP A 55 6.78 -12.45 4.13
CA ASP A 55 6.61 -12.83 5.52
C ASP A 55 5.49 -13.87 5.66
N SER A 56 5.24 -14.31 6.90
CA SER A 56 4.16 -15.27 7.21
C SER A 56 2.75 -14.74 6.89
N ASN A 57 2.58 -13.42 6.70
CA ASN A 57 1.30 -12.82 6.34
C ASN A 57 1.11 -12.76 4.82
N THR A 58 2.15 -13.07 4.04
CA THR A 58 2.11 -13.03 2.59
C THR A 58 1.25 -14.18 2.06
N LYS A 59 0.07 -13.83 1.54
CA LYS A 59 -0.81 -14.79 0.90
C LYS A 59 -0.31 -15.15 -0.50
N VAL A 60 0.21 -16.36 -0.66
CA VAL A 60 0.59 -16.89 -1.98
C VAL A 60 -0.55 -17.73 -2.54
N ASN A 61 -1.15 -17.28 -3.63
CA ASN A 61 -2.18 -18.02 -4.34
C ASN A 61 -1.54 -18.79 -5.51
N GLY A 62 -1.24 -20.08 -5.29
CA GLY A 62 -0.65 -20.98 -6.29
C GLY A 62 0.86 -21.16 -6.16
N ASP A 63 1.43 -21.97 -7.06
CA ASP A 63 2.88 -22.20 -7.15
C ASP A 63 3.55 -21.09 -7.98
N VAL A 64 4.33 -20.21 -7.34
CA VAL A 64 5.14 -19.22 -8.05
C VAL A 64 6.47 -19.88 -8.46
N LYS A 65 6.72 -20.02 -9.77
CA LYS A 65 7.97 -20.58 -10.30
C LYS A 65 8.78 -19.51 -11.02
N VAL A 66 10.09 -19.71 -11.09
CA VAL A 66 10.98 -18.88 -11.90
C VAL A 66 10.58 -18.98 -13.37
N GLY A 67 10.50 -17.84 -14.05
CA GLY A 67 10.05 -17.71 -15.44
C GLY A 67 8.56 -17.36 -15.58
N ASP A 68 7.73 -17.66 -14.56
CA ASP A 68 6.30 -17.36 -14.62
C ASP A 68 6.03 -15.87 -14.46
N LYS A 69 4.98 -15.38 -15.10
CA LYS A 69 4.53 -14.00 -14.93
C LYS A 69 3.72 -13.87 -13.65
N ALA A 70 4.30 -13.27 -12.61
CA ALA A 70 3.63 -13.01 -11.35
C ALA A 70 3.14 -11.56 -11.27
N HIS A 71 1.96 -11.36 -10.66
CA HIS A 71 1.45 -10.07 -10.20
C HIS A 71 1.62 -10.03 -8.69
N ILE A 72 2.34 -9.03 -8.19
CA ILE A 72 2.69 -8.89 -6.78
C ILE A 72 2.14 -7.56 -6.29
N THR A 73 1.29 -7.65 -5.28
CA THR A 73 0.74 -6.53 -4.54
C THR A 73 1.56 -6.33 -3.27
N TYR A 74 2.13 -5.14 -3.06
CA TYR A 74 3.02 -4.87 -1.93
C TYR A 74 2.80 -3.48 -1.35
N THR A 75 3.20 -3.28 -0.10
CA THR A 75 3.18 -1.97 0.55
C THR A 75 4.62 -1.51 0.78
N MET A 76 4.93 -0.27 0.43
CA MET A 76 6.24 0.33 0.79
C MET A 76 6.15 0.95 2.17
N THR A 77 7.03 0.53 3.08
CA THR A 77 7.09 1.06 4.44
C THR A 77 8.54 1.43 4.77
N ALA A 78 8.75 2.65 5.27
CA ALA A 78 10.04 3.06 5.79
C ALA A 78 10.28 2.36 7.14
N LYS A 79 11.39 1.62 7.26
CA LYS A 79 11.78 0.92 8.49
C LYS A 79 12.49 1.85 9.49
N ASP A 80 13.29 2.78 8.98
CA ASP A 80 13.99 3.81 9.76
C ASP A 80 14.11 5.08 8.91
N VAL A 81 14.00 6.25 9.54
CA VAL A 81 14.18 7.55 8.90
C VAL A 81 15.06 8.42 9.78
N GLU A 82 16.36 8.41 9.52
CA GLU A 82 17.31 9.31 10.17
C GLU A 82 17.49 10.59 9.34
N VAL A 83 17.09 11.75 9.90
CA VAL A 83 17.41 13.06 9.32
C VAL A 83 18.66 13.60 9.98
N LYS A 84 19.81 13.47 9.31
CA LYS A 84 21.04 14.16 9.72
C LYS A 84 20.88 15.64 9.40
N THR A 85 20.55 16.43 10.42
CA THR A 85 20.45 17.89 10.31
C THR A 85 21.81 18.45 9.90
N ALA A 86 21.91 18.87 8.64
CA ALA A 86 22.89 19.89 8.29
C ALA A 86 22.55 21.12 9.13
N LYS A 87 23.51 21.50 9.97
CA LYS A 87 23.58 22.72 10.78
C LYS A 87 22.66 23.83 10.27
N ALA A 88 21.77 24.30 11.15
CA ALA A 88 20.90 25.44 10.91
C ALA A 88 21.64 26.66 10.35
N GLU A 89 21.25 27.12 9.16
CA GLU A 89 21.42 28.52 8.79
C GLU A 89 20.08 29.23 9.00
N LYS A 90 20.12 30.08 10.02
CA LYS A 90 19.09 31.02 10.43
C LYS A 90 19.03 32.13 9.37
N GLY A 91 17.95 32.19 8.59
CA GLY A 91 17.73 33.22 7.58
C GLY A 91 16.24 33.49 7.36
N THR A 92 15.69 34.32 8.24
CA THR A 92 14.31 34.84 8.29
C THR A 92 13.75 35.32 6.95
N LYS A 93 12.55 34.85 6.56
CA LYS A 93 11.43 35.77 6.22
C LYS A 93 10.08 35.06 6.35
N LYS A 94 9.39 35.39 7.44
CA LYS A 94 7.95 35.19 7.63
C LYS A 94 7.27 36.46 7.11
N GLU A 95 6.56 36.39 5.98
CA GLU A 95 5.43 37.28 5.64
C GLU A 95 4.85 36.80 4.30
N LYS A 96 3.55 36.62 4.03
CA LYS A 96 2.27 36.70 4.74
C LYS A 96 1.21 36.38 3.67
N ALA A 97 0.14 35.74 4.12
CA ALA A 97 -1.20 35.69 3.54
C ALA A 97 -1.39 36.06 2.05
N SER A 98 -1.97 35.11 1.32
CA SER A 98 -2.94 35.36 0.24
C SER A 98 -3.90 36.50 0.64
N PRO A 99 -4.23 37.41 -0.29
CA PRO A 99 -5.52 37.23 -0.96
C PRO A 99 -5.52 37.55 -2.46
N ALA A 100 -6.30 36.75 -3.19
CA ALA A 100 -7.18 37.08 -4.31
C ALA A 100 -6.67 38.00 -5.44
N ALA A 101 -6.59 37.43 -6.65
CA ALA A 101 -7.33 37.93 -7.84
C ALA A 101 -7.10 37.01 -9.05
N SER A 102 -8.15 36.29 -9.46
CA SER A 102 -8.38 36.01 -10.89
C SER A 102 -8.61 37.36 -11.60
N PRO A 103 -8.15 37.57 -12.84
CA PRO A 103 -8.98 37.16 -13.99
C PRO A 103 -8.21 36.71 -15.26
N LYS A 104 -8.90 35.81 -15.99
CA LYS A 104 -8.97 35.58 -17.46
C LYS A 104 -7.78 35.95 -18.37
N SER A 105 -7.39 34.96 -19.18
CA SER A 105 -7.46 35.05 -20.65
C SER A 105 -7.94 33.73 -21.21
#